data_AF-A0A519T7Q6-F1
#
_entry.id   AF-A0A519T7Q6-F1
#
_cell.length_a   1.000
_cell.length_b   1.000
_cell.length_c   1.000
_cell.angle_alpha   90.00
_cell.angle_beta   90.00
_cell.angle_gamma   90.00
#
_symmetry.space_group_name_H-M   'P 1'
#
loop_
_entity.id
_entity.type
_entity.pdbx_description
1 polymer ?
#
loop_
_entity_poly.entity_id
_entity_poly.type
_entity_poly.pdbx_seq_one_letter_code
_entity_poly.pdbx_strand_id
1 'polypeptide(L)'
;MIKHTYDMGVVGNCAFLALIGTDTAVRWLCWPRFDSSFVFGPLLDEQKGGEFSIKPASAEFTTEQRYLTNTNVLSTEITTADGSYRVTDFAPRFLQYERYYKPLMFIRKVEPLSGAPRVRVACRPVGQYGEQELTRRRSSNHIAFLGLEEEIRLTTNIPLTYVLDEADFSLNETKYLVLTYGAPLEAPLESTAERFLKSTEGYWRQWVKSTSIGNFHQTQVIRSALALKIHQYEDTGAIIAASTTSLPEAPGSTRNWDYRFCWMRDTYYILTAFNN
;
A
#
# COMPACT_ATOMS: atom_id res chain seq x y z
N MET A 1 12.14 -25.47 -13.84
CA MET A 1 12.09 -24.64 -12.62
C MET A 1 10.74 -23.95 -12.59
N ILE A 2 9.96 -24.14 -11.53
CA ILE A 2 8.73 -23.37 -11.31
C ILE A 2 9.19 -21.92 -11.11
N LYS A 3 8.67 -20.99 -11.92
CA LYS A 3 8.97 -19.57 -11.78
C LYS A 3 8.47 -19.14 -10.41
N HIS A 4 9.38 -18.70 -9.54
CA HIS A 4 9.00 -18.12 -8.24
C HIS A 4 8.23 -16.82 -8.51
N THR A 5 6.93 -16.81 -8.22
CA THR A 5 6.09 -15.61 -8.25
C THR A 5 5.96 -15.09 -6.83
N TYR A 6 6.19 -13.79 -6.66
CA TYR A 6 5.84 -13.14 -5.40
C TYR A 6 4.38 -12.73 -5.48
N ASP A 7 3.56 -13.24 -4.57
CA ASP A 7 2.11 -13.02 -4.55
C ASP A 7 1.78 -11.67 -3.89
N MET A 8 2.30 -10.58 -4.48
CA MET A 8 2.17 -9.22 -3.97
C MET A 8 1.99 -8.18 -5.08
N GLY A 9 1.17 -7.17 -4.81
CA GLY A 9 1.06 -5.93 -5.57
C GLY A 9 1.76 -4.78 -4.86
N VAL A 10 2.27 -3.81 -5.62
CA VAL A 10 2.83 -2.56 -5.12
C VAL A 10 1.85 -1.38 -5.30
N VAL A 11 1.73 -0.53 -4.28
CA VAL A 11 1.02 0.76 -4.34
C VAL A 11 1.95 1.87 -3.84
N GLY A 12 1.80 3.10 -4.31
CA GLY A 12 2.66 4.21 -3.88
C GLY A 12 2.34 5.52 -4.58
N ASN A 13 2.90 6.62 -4.06
CA ASN A 13 2.62 7.99 -4.55
C ASN A 13 3.88 8.83 -4.79
N CYS A 14 5.06 8.21 -4.88
CA CYS A 14 6.37 8.85 -4.96
C CYS A 14 6.82 9.60 -3.68
N ALA A 15 6.05 9.51 -2.58
CA ALA A 15 6.53 9.87 -1.24
C ALA A 15 6.82 8.61 -0.42
N PHE A 16 5.96 7.59 -0.57
CA PHE A 16 6.14 6.26 -0.01
C PHE A 16 5.58 5.19 -0.97
N LEU A 17 5.82 3.92 -0.64
CA LEU A 17 5.21 2.77 -1.28
C LEU A 17 4.90 1.67 -0.26
N ALA A 18 4.00 0.76 -0.63
CA ALA A 18 3.67 -0.44 0.13
C ALA A 18 3.61 -1.67 -0.77
N LEU A 19 3.96 -2.84 -0.23
CA LEU A 19 3.72 -4.14 -0.84
C LEU A 19 2.52 -4.80 -0.15
N ILE A 20 1.56 -5.29 -0.94
CA ILE A 20 0.28 -5.82 -0.48
C ILE A 20 0.15 -7.26 -0.96
N GLY A 21 0.01 -8.20 -0.04
CA GLY A 21 -0.23 -9.61 -0.34
C GLY A 21 -1.60 -9.87 -0.98
N THR A 22 -1.75 -11.03 -1.62
CA THR A 22 -3.05 -11.49 -2.15
C THR A 22 -4.10 -11.74 -1.06
N ASP A 23 -3.68 -11.93 0.19
CA ASP A 23 -4.54 -11.99 1.38
C ASP A 23 -4.87 -10.60 1.96
N THR A 24 -4.49 -9.52 1.26
CA THR A 24 -4.64 -8.11 1.65
C THR A 24 -3.80 -7.67 2.85
N ALA A 25 -2.84 -8.48 3.32
CA ALA A 25 -1.91 -8.01 4.33
C ALA A 25 -0.86 -7.06 3.72
N VAL A 26 -0.56 -5.97 4.40
CA VAL A 26 0.59 -5.11 4.07
C VAL A 26 1.85 -5.87 4.46
N ARG A 27 2.63 -6.25 3.45
CA ARG A 27 3.88 -7.01 3.58
C ARG A 27 5.09 -6.12 3.80
N TRP A 28 5.01 -4.89 3.33
CA TRP A 28 6.06 -3.89 3.46
C TRP A 28 5.47 -2.49 3.38
N LEU A 29 5.85 -1.59 4.29
CA LEU A 29 5.60 -0.16 4.23
C LEU A 29 6.61 0.54 5.14
N CYS A 30 7.42 1.42 4.57
CA CYS A 30 8.32 2.32 5.30
C CYS A 30 7.72 3.71 5.38
N TRP A 31 7.83 4.34 6.55
CA TRP A 31 7.43 5.73 6.75
C TRP A 31 8.41 6.45 7.69
N PRO A 32 8.61 7.77 7.47
CA PRO A 32 7.96 8.61 6.46
C PRO A 32 8.54 8.51 5.04
N ARG A 33 9.75 7.94 4.87
CA ARG A 33 10.47 7.86 3.59
C ARG A 33 10.82 6.41 3.24
N PHE A 34 11.27 6.16 2.01
CA PHE A 34 11.69 4.83 1.56
C PHE A 34 12.81 4.22 2.42
N ASP A 35 13.77 5.03 2.86
CA ASP A 35 14.93 4.62 3.68
C ASP A 35 14.62 4.58 5.19
N SER A 36 13.41 4.93 5.60
CA SER A 36 13.01 4.91 7.01
C SER A 36 12.81 3.48 7.52
N SER A 37 12.68 3.29 8.84
CA SER A 37 12.19 2.02 9.38
C SER A 37 10.87 1.62 8.72
N PHE A 38 10.63 0.32 8.58
CA PHE A 38 9.28 -0.13 8.29
C PHE A 38 8.35 0.20 9.47
N VAL A 39 7.10 0.51 9.14
CA VAL A 39 5.97 0.47 10.08
C VAL A 39 5.17 -0.82 9.92
N PHE A 40 5.28 -1.47 8.75
CA PHE A 40 4.88 -2.85 8.51
C PHE A 40 5.99 -3.54 7.68
N GLY A 41 6.58 -4.60 8.19
CA GLY A 41 7.65 -5.34 7.53
C GLY A 41 7.67 -6.85 7.81
N PRO A 42 6.51 -7.57 7.78
CA PRO A 42 6.47 -9.01 8.04
C PRO A 42 7.29 -9.84 7.03
N LEU A 43 7.72 -9.27 5.89
CA LEU A 43 8.68 -9.93 4.99
C LEU A 43 10.05 -10.19 5.62
N LEU A 44 10.47 -9.36 6.58
CA LEU A 44 11.74 -9.58 7.29
C LEU A 44 11.54 -10.43 8.54
N ASP A 45 10.46 -10.18 9.27
CA ASP A 45 10.12 -10.93 10.48
C ASP A 45 8.60 -10.89 10.68
N GLU A 46 7.93 -12.03 10.55
CA GLU A 46 6.47 -12.12 10.66
C GLU A 46 5.95 -11.74 12.05
N GLN A 47 6.75 -11.91 13.10
CA GLN A 47 6.35 -11.63 14.48
C GLN A 47 6.60 -10.19 14.87
N LYS A 48 7.75 -9.64 14.48
CA LYS A 48 8.15 -8.26 14.81
C LYS A 48 7.70 -7.23 13.77
N GLY A 49 7.33 -7.67 12.57
CA GLY A 49 7.02 -6.82 11.43
C GLY A 49 5.77 -5.97 11.56
N GLY A 50 4.98 -6.11 12.63
CA GLY A 50 3.66 -5.49 12.72
C GLY A 50 2.67 -6.08 11.71
N GLU A 51 1.42 -5.61 11.75
CA GLU A 51 0.38 -6.11 10.84
C GLU A 51 -0.60 -5.02 10.42
N PHE A 52 -0.92 -4.96 9.12
CA PHE A 52 -2.10 -4.27 8.64
C PHE A 52 -2.82 -5.13 7.59
N SER A 53 -3.93 -5.75 7.97
CA SER A 53 -4.61 -6.74 7.12
C SER A 53 -6.14 -6.63 7.18
N ILE A 54 -6.81 -7.08 6.11
CA ILE A 54 -8.27 -7.13 5.99
C ILE A 54 -8.68 -8.54 5.53
N LYS A 55 -8.58 -9.49 6.45
CA LYS A 55 -8.71 -10.93 6.14
C LYS A 55 -10.17 -11.39 6.31
N PRO A 56 -10.59 -12.43 5.58
CA PRO A 56 -11.87 -13.07 5.84
C PRO A 56 -11.81 -13.78 7.20
N ALA A 57 -12.96 -13.92 7.87
CA ALA A 57 -13.06 -14.73 9.08
C ALA A 57 -12.85 -16.23 8.80
N SER A 58 -13.13 -16.67 7.57
CA SER A 58 -12.86 -18.03 7.10
C SER A 58 -11.38 -18.23 6.80
N ALA A 59 -10.83 -19.39 7.20
CA ALA A 59 -9.48 -19.79 6.80
C ALA A 59 -9.40 -20.19 5.32
N GLU A 60 -10.50 -20.70 4.76
CA GLU A 60 -10.60 -21.07 3.35
C GLU A 60 -11.21 -19.92 2.55
N PHE A 61 -10.44 -19.43 1.57
CA PHE A 61 -10.85 -18.39 0.65
C PHE A 61 -10.03 -18.46 -0.64
N THR A 62 -10.56 -17.85 -1.70
CA THR A 62 -9.84 -17.62 -2.95
C THR A 62 -9.65 -16.13 -3.17
N THR A 63 -8.63 -15.76 -3.95
CA THR A 63 -8.24 -14.36 -4.16
C THR A 63 -8.01 -14.08 -5.63
N GLU A 64 -8.49 -12.92 -6.10
CA GLU A 64 -8.11 -12.36 -7.39
C GLU A 64 -7.55 -10.95 -7.18
N GLN A 65 -6.25 -10.76 -7.46
CA GLN A 65 -5.59 -9.47 -7.33
C GLN A 65 -5.25 -8.89 -8.70
N ARG A 66 -5.65 -7.63 -8.93
CA ARG A 66 -5.42 -6.91 -10.19
C ARG A 66 -5.28 -5.42 -9.96
N TYR A 67 -4.55 -4.76 -10.85
CA TYR A 67 -4.55 -3.30 -10.90
C TYR A 67 -5.78 -2.80 -11.66
N LEU A 68 -6.35 -1.67 -11.23
CA LEU A 68 -7.27 -0.94 -12.10
C LEU A 68 -6.50 -0.48 -13.33
N THR A 69 -7.11 -0.63 -14.51
CA THR A 69 -6.46 -0.42 -15.81
C THR A 69 -5.70 0.90 -15.88
N ASN A 70 -4.42 0.81 -16.19
CA ASN A 70 -3.49 1.93 -16.36
C ASN A 70 -3.36 2.81 -15.09
N THR A 71 -3.33 2.19 -13.91
CA THR A 71 -3.14 2.89 -12.62
C THR A 71 -2.20 2.16 -11.66
N ASN A 72 -1.77 2.82 -10.59
CA ASN A 72 -1.19 2.20 -9.39
C ASN A 72 -2.22 1.95 -8.27
N VAL A 73 -3.50 1.77 -8.63
CA VAL A 73 -4.56 1.38 -7.70
C VAL A 73 -4.74 -0.14 -7.77
N LEU A 74 -4.61 -0.81 -6.63
CA LEU A 74 -4.67 -2.26 -6.53
C LEU A 74 -6.04 -2.69 -6.01
N SER A 75 -6.65 -3.67 -6.66
CA SER A 75 -7.91 -4.29 -6.24
C SER A 75 -7.65 -5.77 -5.94
N THR A 76 -8.01 -6.21 -4.74
CA THR A 76 -7.96 -7.62 -4.34
C THR A 76 -9.36 -8.07 -3.96
N GLU A 77 -9.91 -9.00 -4.73
CA GLU A 77 -11.22 -9.62 -4.46
C GLU A 77 -11.00 -10.92 -3.68
N ILE A 78 -11.72 -11.08 -2.57
CA ILE A 78 -11.68 -12.26 -1.70
C ILE A 78 -13.04 -12.93 -1.75
N THR A 79 -13.05 -14.24 -2.01
CA THR A 79 -14.27 -15.07 -2.03
C THR A 79 -14.18 -16.15 -0.97
N THR A 80 -15.23 -16.25 -0.16
CA THR A 80 -15.45 -17.26 0.88
C THR A 80 -16.77 -17.99 0.63
N ALA A 81 -17.06 -19.02 1.41
CA ALA A 81 -18.36 -19.71 1.35
C ALA A 81 -19.55 -18.77 1.67
N ASP A 82 -19.35 -17.77 2.53
CA ASP A 82 -20.42 -16.88 3.02
C ASP A 82 -20.65 -15.66 2.13
N GLY A 83 -19.73 -15.38 1.19
CA GLY A 83 -19.78 -14.20 0.33
C GLY A 83 -18.43 -13.75 -0.18
N SER A 84 -18.43 -12.62 -0.88
CA SER A 84 -17.22 -12.03 -1.45
C SER A 84 -17.14 -10.53 -1.19
N TYR A 85 -15.92 -10.01 -1.11
CA TYR A 85 -15.65 -8.59 -0.92
C TYR A 85 -14.40 -8.15 -1.69
N ARG A 86 -14.27 -6.85 -1.94
CA ARG A 86 -13.11 -6.25 -2.60
C ARG A 86 -12.39 -5.31 -1.64
N VAL A 87 -11.07 -5.38 -1.63
CA VAL A 87 -10.20 -4.37 -1.01
C VAL A 87 -9.51 -3.59 -2.13
N THR A 88 -9.74 -2.28 -2.17
CA THR A 88 -9.06 -1.35 -3.09
C THR A 88 -8.02 -0.56 -2.30
N ASP A 89 -6.75 -0.79 -2.59
CA ASP A 89 -5.58 -0.20 -1.94
C ASP A 89 -4.96 0.87 -2.85
N PHE A 90 -4.73 2.08 -2.32
CA PHE A 90 -4.04 3.14 -3.05
C PHE A 90 -3.38 4.17 -2.14
N ALA A 91 -2.36 4.83 -2.69
CA ALA A 91 -1.73 6.02 -2.10
C ALA A 91 -2.16 7.26 -2.90
N PRO A 92 -2.79 8.27 -2.29
CA PRO A 92 -3.28 9.45 -3.01
C PRO A 92 -2.15 10.16 -3.77
N ARG A 93 -2.38 10.40 -5.06
CA ARG A 93 -1.50 11.20 -5.93
C ARG A 93 -2.30 11.90 -7.02
N PHE A 94 -2.34 13.23 -7.00
CA PHE A 94 -2.99 14.03 -8.05
C PHE A 94 -2.57 15.50 -7.94
N LEU A 95 -2.99 16.34 -8.89
CA LEU A 95 -2.78 17.79 -8.78
C LEU A 95 -3.87 18.43 -7.92
N GLN A 96 -3.47 19.19 -6.92
CA GLN A 96 -4.36 20.00 -6.08
C GLN A 96 -3.75 21.39 -5.91
N TYR A 97 -4.52 22.42 -6.26
CA TYR A 97 -4.04 23.81 -6.25
C TYR A 97 -2.69 23.94 -6.99
N GLU A 98 -2.65 23.40 -8.21
CA GLU A 98 -1.49 23.43 -9.14
C GLU A 98 -0.23 22.71 -8.65
N ARG A 99 -0.30 22.00 -7.52
CA ARG A 99 0.82 21.27 -6.93
C ARG A 99 0.51 19.79 -6.84
N TYR A 100 1.55 18.96 -6.88
CA TYR A 100 1.40 17.54 -6.58
C TYR A 100 0.96 17.36 -5.13
N TYR A 101 -0.23 16.82 -4.94
CA TYR A 101 -0.74 16.35 -3.67
C TYR A 101 -0.43 14.87 -3.53
N LYS A 102 0.46 14.55 -2.59
CA LYS A 102 1.01 13.21 -2.33
C LYS A 102 1.26 12.99 -0.83
N PRO A 103 0.23 13.05 0.02
CA PRO A 103 0.38 12.94 1.46
C PRO A 103 0.95 11.58 1.88
N LEU A 104 1.51 11.50 3.09
CA LEU A 104 1.81 10.23 3.76
C LEU A 104 0.51 9.61 4.26
N MET A 105 -0.31 9.14 3.32
CA MET A 105 -1.64 8.62 3.53
C MET A 105 -1.83 7.36 2.70
N PHE A 106 -2.17 6.26 3.35
CA PHE A 106 -2.52 5.00 2.71
C PHE A 106 -4.01 4.73 2.93
N ILE A 107 -4.75 4.56 1.83
CA ILE A 107 -6.21 4.39 1.86
C ILE A 107 -6.57 2.99 1.39
N ARG A 108 -7.45 2.35 2.16
CA ARG A 108 -8.03 1.05 1.85
C ARG A 108 -9.55 1.17 1.87
N LYS A 109 -10.19 0.83 0.76
CA LYS A 109 -11.64 0.77 0.62
C LYS A 109 -12.08 -0.69 0.58
N VAL A 110 -13.04 -1.08 1.42
CA VAL A 110 -13.53 -2.45 1.57
C VAL A 110 -14.99 -2.50 1.17
N GLU A 111 -15.31 -3.18 0.08
CA GLU A 111 -16.65 -3.21 -0.52
C GLU A 111 -17.22 -4.63 -0.45
N PRO A 112 -18.42 -4.85 0.14
CA PRO A 112 -19.11 -6.12 -0.04
C PRO A 112 -19.56 -6.27 -1.50
N LEU A 113 -19.38 -7.46 -2.08
CA LEU A 113 -19.77 -7.75 -3.46
C LEU A 113 -20.97 -8.70 -3.53
N SER A 114 -20.97 -9.76 -2.72
CA SER A 114 -22.06 -10.74 -2.66
C SER A 114 -22.11 -11.44 -1.31
N GLY A 115 -23.29 -11.95 -0.94
CA GLY A 115 -23.49 -12.68 0.31
C GLY A 115 -23.35 -11.78 1.56
N ALA A 116 -22.91 -12.38 2.65
CA ALA A 116 -22.69 -11.70 3.94
C ALA A 116 -21.27 -11.98 4.44
N PRO A 117 -20.23 -11.48 3.74
CA PRO A 117 -18.85 -11.78 4.09
C PRO A 117 -18.50 -11.24 5.48
N ARG A 118 -17.80 -12.05 6.27
CA ARG A 118 -17.25 -11.65 7.56
C ARG A 118 -15.77 -11.35 7.42
N VAL A 119 -15.35 -10.23 7.98
CA VAL A 119 -13.98 -9.71 7.85
C VAL A 119 -13.38 -9.37 9.20
N ARG A 120 -12.06 -9.48 9.29
CA ARG A 120 -11.22 -9.07 10.41
C ARG A 120 -10.23 -8.03 9.95
N VAL A 121 -10.13 -6.93 10.70
CA VAL A 121 -9.12 -5.90 10.49
C VAL A 121 -8.15 -5.91 11.65
N ALA A 122 -6.86 -6.00 11.34
CA ALA A 122 -5.78 -5.78 12.30
C ALA A 122 -4.94 -4.58 11.84
N CYS A 123 -4.52 -3.72 12.77
CA CYS A 123 -3.59 -2.62 12.50
C CYS A 123 -2.67 -2.40 13.71
N ARG A 124 -1.41 -2.82 13.56
CA ARG A 124 -0.35 -2.83 14.57
C ARG A 124 0.95 -2.32 13.95
N PRO A 125 1.07 -1.01 13.70
CA PRO A 125 2.32 -0.43 13.24
C PRO A 125 3.40 -0.53 14.33
N VAL A 126 4.64 -0.65 13.89
CA VAL A 126 5.83 -0.73 14.76
C VAL A 126 6.86 0.33 14.37
N GLY A 127 7.84 0.57 15.24
CA GLY A 127 9.01 1.39 14.97
C GLY A 127 10.30 0.60 15.02
N GLN A 128 11.41 1.21 14.60
CA GLN A 128 12.78 0.67 14.71
C GLN A 128 12.90 -0.79 14.25
N TYR A 129 12.38 -1.09 13.06
CA TYR A 129 12.36 -2.42 12.45
C TYR A 129 11.73 -3.50 13.35
N GLY A 130 10.69 -3.13 14.09
CA GLY A 130 9.95 -4.04 14.97
C GLY A 130 10.44 -4.08 16.42
N GLU A 131 11.54 -3.39 16.74
CA GLU A 131 12.06 -3.32 18.12
C GLU A 131 11.29 -2.33 19.00
N GLN A 132 10.50 -1.44 18.40
CA GLN A 132 9.70 -0.45 19.13
C GLN A 132 8.21 -0.72 18.93
N GLU A 133 7.54 -1.11 20.02
CA GLU A 133 6.08 -1.12 20.09
C GLU A 133 5.53 0.30 20.21
N LEU A 134 4.40 0.55 19.54
CA LEU A 134 3.72 1.85 19.60
C LEU A 134 2.55 1.83 20.57
N THR A 135 2.41 2.91 21.34
CA THR A 135 1.28 3.06 22.27
C THR A 135 0.00 3.35 21.49
N ARG A 136 -1.01 2.50 21.66
CA ARG A 136 -2.33 2.64 21.04
C ARG A 136 -3.24 3.53 21.88
N ARG A 137 -3.85 4.55 21.27
CA ARG A 137 -4.85 5.42 21.90
C ARG A 137 -6.12 5.49 21.05
N ARG A 138 -7.23 5.00 21.61
CA ARG A 138 -8.56 5.14 21.01
C ARG A 138 -9.06 6.58 21.17
N SER A 139 -9.57 7.16 20.09
CA SER A 139 -10.29 8.44 20.09
C SER A 139 -11.76 8.24 19.67
N SER A 140 -12.47 9.31 19.32
CA SER A 140 -13.89 9.25 18.92
C SER A 140 -14.11 8.52 17.60
N ASN A 141 -13.23 8.73 16.62
CA ASN A 141 -13.38 8.25 15.23
C ASN A 141 -12.07 7.68 14.63
N HIS A 142 -11.03 7.54 15.45
CA HIS A 142 -9.72 7.04 15.02
C HIS A 142 -8.96 6.34 16.14
N ILE A 143 -7.93 5.60 15.74
CA ILE A 143 -6.90 5.04 16.62
C ILE A 143 -5.59 5.77 16.31
N ALA A 144 -4.96 6.34 17.33
CA ALA A 144 -3.62 6.92 17.22
C ALA A 144 -2.57 5.93 17.75
N PHE A 145 -1.44 5.86 17.07
CA PHE A 145 -0.28 5.06 17.44
C PHE A 145 0.88 6.01 17.71
N LEU A 146 1.34 6.05 18.95
CA LEU A 146 2.30 7.01 19.49
C LEU A 146 3.66 6.35 19.76
N GLY A 147 4.74 7.11 19.65
CA GLY A 147 6.11 6.67 19.97
C GLY A 147 7.13 6.92 18.85
N LEU A 148 6.66 7.17 17.62
CA LEU A 148 7.51 7.64 16.52
C LEU A 148 7.70 9.17 16.59
N GLU A 149 8.50 9.71 15.68
CA GLU A 149 8.72 11.17 15.54
C GLU A 149 7.40 11.92 15.29
N GLU A 150 6.50 11.31 14.52
CA GLU A 150 5.14 11.80 14.27
C GLU A 150 4.15 10.67 14.51
N GLU A 151 2.91 11.01 14.89
CA GLU A 151 1.89 9.99 15.14
C GLU A 151 1.43 9.29 13.86
N ILE A 152 1.15 7.99 13.96
CA ILE A 152 0.36 7.30 12.95
C ILE A 152 -1.11 7.32 13.40
N ARG A 153 -2.02 7.66 12.49
CA ARG A 153 -3.46 7.69 12.77
C ARG A 153 -4.21 6.81 11.79
N LEU A 154 -5.06 5.92 12.31
CA LEU A 154 -6.03 5.14 11.55
C LEU A 154 -7.43 5.73 11.75
N THR A 155 -7.97 6.38 10.73
CA THR A 155 -9.36 6.88 10.69
C THR A 155 -10.24 5.92 9.91
N THR A 156 -11.38 5.52 10.47
CA THR A 156 -12.26 4.52 9.84
C THR A 156 -13.73 4.68 10.26
N ASN A 157 -14.66 4.20 9.42
CA ASN A 157 -16.08 4.01 9.74
C ASN A 157 -16.40 2.59 10.25
N ILE A 158 -15.39 1.77 10.52
CA ILE A 158 -15.52 0.53 11.28
C ILE A 158 -15.62 0.89 12.77
N PRO A 159 -16.54 0.32 13.55
CA PRO A 159 -16.54 0.50 14.99
C PRO A 159 -15.17 0.14 15.58
N LEU A 160 -14.55 1.08 16.30
CA LEU A 160 -13.14 0.98 16.70
C LEU A 160 -12.85 -0.24 17.58
N THR A 161 -13.84 -0.76 18.30
CA THR A 161 -13.71 -2.01 19.09
C THR A 161 -13.39 -3.21 18.21
N TYR A 162 -14.01 -3.35 17.04
CA TYR A 162 -13.69 -4.45 16.11
C TYR A 162 -12.23 -4.41 15.64
N VAL A 163 -11.66 -3.20 15.48
CA VAL A 163 -10.26 -3.04 15.06
C VAL A 163 -9.30 -3.24 16.22
N LEU A 164 -9.64 -2.74 17.41
CA LEU A 164 -8.79 -2.86 18.61
C LEU A 164 -8.74 -4.29 19.15
N ASP A 165 -9.88 -4.97 19.16
CA ASP A 165 -10.02 -6.34 19.65
C ASP A 165 -9.78 -7.38 18.54
N GLU A 166 -9.52 -6.92 17.30
CA GLU A 166 -9.32 -7.74 16.11
C GLU A 166 -10.44 -8.78 15.92
N ALA A 167 -11.68 -8.33 16.16
CA ALA A 167 -12.86 -9.16 16.15
C ALA A 167 -13.51 -9.21 14.77
N ASP A 168 -14.09 -10.37 14.42
CA ASP A 168 -14.78 -10.57 13.16
C ASP A 168 -16.13 -9.84 13.15
N PHE A 169 -16.38 -9.08 12.09
CA PHE A 169 -17.67 -8.41 11.88
C PHE A 169 -18.23 -8.69 10.49
N SER A 170 -19.55 -8.55 10.34
CA SER A 170 -20.21 -8.65 9.04
C SER A 170 -19.97 -7.38 8.23
N LEU A 171 -19.48 -7.53 7.01
CA LEU A 171 -19.29 -6.43 6.07
C LEU A 171 -20.60 -6.20 5.31
N ASN A 172 -21.45 -5.34 5.85
CA ASN A 172 -22.78 -5.01 5.31
C ASN A 172 -22.81 -3.74 4.45
N GLU A 173 -21.79 -2.90 4.56
CA GLU A 173 -21.63 -1.66 3.81
C GLU A 173 -20.14 -1.38 3.55
N THR A 174 -19.85 -0.44 2.66
CA THR A 174 -18.48 -0.06 2.32
C THR A 174 -17.76 0.52 3.55
N LYS A 175 -16.56 0.00 3.82
CA LYS A 175 -15.69 0.49 4.89
C LYS A 175 -14.46 1.17 4.32
N TYR A 176 -13.99 2.19 5.02
CA TYR A 176 -12.80 2.95 4.64
C TYR A 176 -11.81 2.94 5.79
N LEU A 177 -10.53 2.73 5.48
CA LEU A 177 -9.42 2.80 6.41
C LEU A 177 -8.40 3.78 5.82
N VAL A 178 -8.21 4.91 6.49
CA VAL A 178 -7.23 5.92 6.11
C VAL A 178 -6.15 5.94 7.17
N LEU A 179 -4.97 5.46 6.80
CA LEU A 179 -3.78 5.46 7.64
C LEU A 179 -2.89 6.65 7.27
N THR A 180 -2.57 7.54 8.21
CA THR A 180 -1.69 8.70 7.98
C THR A 180 -0.48 8.68 8.89
N TYR A 181 0.62 9.28 8.45
CA TYR A 181 1.80 9.59 9.27
C TYR A 181 1.95 11.12 9.40
N GLY A 182 1.96 11.64 10.62
CA GLY A 182 1.97 13.08 10.89
C GLY A 182 0.60 13.73 10.65
N ALA A 183 0.48 14.55 9.60
CA ALA A 183 -0.74 15.31 9.34
C ALA A 183 -1.97 14.39 9.14
N PRO A 184 -3.01 14.48 10.00
CA PRO A 184 -4.14 13.59 9.95
C PRO A 184 -5.17 13.97 8.88
N LEU A 185 -6.12 13.06 8.62
CA LEU A 185 -7.31 13.36 7.85
C LEU A 185 -8.32 14.19 8.68
N GLU A 186 -8.34 15.50 8.46
CA GLU A 186 -9.32 16.43 9.06
C GLU A 186 -10.41 16.80 8.03
N ALA A 187 -11.15 15.79 7.55
CA ALA A 187 -12.22 15.93 6.57
C ALA A 187 -13.19 14.74 6.64
N PRO A 188 -14.38 14.80 6.01
CA PRO A 188 -15.28 13.66 5.95
C PRO A 188 -14.60 12.44 5.30
N LEU A 189 -14.60 11.31 6.01
CA LEU A 189 -13.86 10.11 5.64
C LEU A 189 -14.22 9.58 4.25
N GLU A 190 -15.49 9.22 4.05
CA GLU A 190 -15.97 8.54 2.86
C GLU A 190 -15.84 9.42 1.60
N SER A 191 -16.40 10.62 1.61
CA SER A 191 -16.36 11.50 0.45
C SER A 191 -14.95 11.95 0.09
N THR A 192 -14.04 12.03 1.08
CA THR A 192 -12.62 12.29 0.81
C THR A 192 -11.94 11.08 0.19
N ALA A 193 -12.14 9.88 0.73
CA ALA A 193 -11.56 8.65 0.20
C ALA A 193 -12.01 8.40 -1.25
N GLU A 194 -13.30 8.53 -1.55
CA GLU A 194 -13.85 8.36 -2.89
C GLU A 194 -13.32 9.41 -3.88
N ARG A 195 -13.27 10.68 -3.45
CA ARG A 195 -12.69 11.74 -4.28
C ARG A 195 -11.22 11.48 -4.55
N PHE A 196 -10.44 11.09 -3.54
CA PHE A 196 -9.01 10.81 -3.68
C PHE A 196 -8.77 9.59 -4.58
N LEU A 197 -9.59 8.54 -4.48
CA LEU A 197 -9.53 7.38 -5.37
C LEU A 197 -9.73 7.83 -6.83
N LYS A 198 -10.82 8.53 -7.12
CA LYS A 198 -11.13 9.03 -8.47
C LYS A 198 -10.04 9.96 -9.02
N SER A 199 -9.54 10.89 -8.20
CA SER A 199 -8.46 11.79 -8.60
C SER A 199 -7.14 11.05 -8.85
N THR A 200 -6.83 10.02 -8.05
CA THR A 200 -5.62 9.20 -8.20
C THR A 200 -5.69 8.33 -9.46
N GLU A 201 -6.84 7.73 -9.76
CA GLU A 201 -7.06 7.05 -11.03
C GLU A 201 -6.89 7.98 -12.23
N GLY A 202 -7.48 9.18 -12.15
CA GLY A 202 -7.36 10.21 -13.18
C GLY A 202 -5.92 10.62 -13.41
N TYR A 203 -5.15 10.82 -12.34
CA TYR A 203 -3.73 11.15 -12.40
C TYR A 203 -2.94 10.07 -13.14
N TRP A 204 -3.07 8.80 -12.74
CA TRP A 204 -2.27 7.73 -13.36
C TRP A 204 -2.63 7.50 -14.82
N ARG A 205 -3.93 7.53 -15.16
CA ARG A 205 -4.37 7.40 -16.55
C ARG A 205 -3.85 8.56 -17.40
N GLN A 206 -3.82 9.78 -16.85
CA GLN A 206 -3.25 10.94 -17.54
C GLN A 206 -1.73 10.80 -17.70
N TRP A 207 -1.03 10.34 -16.67
CA TRP A 207 0.42 10.12 -16.71
C TRP A 207 0.79 9.08 -17.78
N VAL A 208 0.06 7.96 -17.86
CA VAL A 208 0.24 6.95 -18.91
C VAL A 208 0.02 7.57 -20.29
N LYS A 209 -1.04 8.37 -20.49
CA LYS A 209 -1.32 9.04 -21.77
C LYS A 209 -0.22 10.02 -22.19
N SER A 210 0.46 10.65 -21.24
CA SER A 210 1.56 11.59 -21.53
C SER A 210 2.93 10.91 -21.66
N THR A 211 3.02 9.60 -21.43
CA THR A 211 4.29 8.85 -21.50
C THR A 211 4.48 8.26 -22.89
N SER A 212 5.70 8.31 -23.42
CA SER A 212 6.07 7.62 -24.67
C SER A 212 6.01 6.10 -24.46
N ILE A 213 4.95 5.47 -24.94
CA ILE A 213 4.75 4.02 -24.83
C ILE A 213 4.64 3.47 -26.26
N GLY A 214 5.63 2.67 -26.66
CA GLY A 214 5.62 2.00 -27.95
C GLY A 214 4.46 1.01 -28.10
N ASN A 215 4.13 0.63 -29.34
CA ASN A 215 3.01 -0.27 -29.64
C ASN A 215 3.27 -1.75 -29.33
N PHE A 216 4.47 -2.09 -28.86
CA PHE A 216 4.88 -3.46 -28.57
C PHE A 216 4.70 -3.78 -27.08
N HIS A 217 4.00 -4.88 -26.77
CA HIS A 217 3.70 -5.31 -25.39
C HIS A 217 3.21 -4.19 -24.46
N GLN A 218 2.32 -3.33 -24.95
CA GLN A 218 1.86 -2.13 -24.25
C GLN A 218 1.43 -2.40 -22.80
N THR A 219 0.65 -3.47 -22.56
CA THR A 219 0.18 -3.82 -21.22
C THR A 219 1.33 -4.02 -20.24
N GLN A 220 2.38 -4.75 -20.64
CA GLN A 220 3.56 -5.00 -19.83
C GLN A 220 4.40 -3.73 -19.67
N VAL A 221 4.60 -2.96 -20.75
CA VAL A 221 5.36 -1.70 -20.73
C VAL A 221 4.72 -0.69 -19.79
N ILE A 222 3.40 -0.50 -19.87
CA ILE A 222 2.64 0.41 -18.99
C ILE A 222 2.79 -0.03 -17.53
N ARG A 223 2.62 -1.33 -17.26
CA ARG A 223 2.70 -1.85 -15.89
C ARG A 223 4.10 -1.65 -15.30
N SER A 224 5.15 -1.89 -16.08
CA SER A 224 6.54 -1.64 -15.69
C SER A 224 6.81 -0.14 -15.47
N ALA A 225 6.39 0.72 -16.40
CA ALA A 225 6.59 2.16 -16.30
C ALA A 225 5.91 2.76 -15.05
N LEU A 226 4.67 2.35 -14.77
CA LEU A 226 3.94 2.77 -13.57
C LEU A 226 4.62 2.30 -12.28
N ALA A 227 5.20 1.09 -12.26
CA ALA A 227 5.95 0.57 -11.12
C ALA A 227 7.27 1.36 -10.91
N LEU A 228 8.03 1.59 -11.98
CA LEU A 228 9.24 2.41 -11.93
C LEU A 228 8.94 3.85 -11.45
N LYS A 229 7.81 4.42 -11.88
CA LYS A 229 7.43 5.80 -11.51
C LYS A 229 7.24 5.96 -10.00
N ILE A 230 6.67 4.98 -9.30
CA ILE A 230 6.45 5.06 -7.85
C ILE A 230 7.71 4.75 -7.01
N HIS A 231 8.78 4.27 -7.63
CA HIS A 231 10.12 4.14 -7.00
C HIS A 231 10.91 5.45 -7.02
N GLN A 232 10.44 6.46 -7.76
CA GLN A 232 10.98 7.81 -7.69
C GLN A 232 10.51 8.50 -6.41
N TYR A 233 11.45 9.10 -5.67
CA TYR A 233 11.16 10.03 -4.60
C TYR A 233 10.93 11.42 -5.18
N GLU A 234 9.71 11.94 -5.08
CA GLU A 234 9.28 13.15 -5.79
C GLU A 234 10.15 14.38 -5.49
N ASP A 235 10.54 14.56 -4.22
CA ASP A 235 11.12 15.82 -3.76
C ASP A 235 12.55 16.04 -4.27
N THR A 236 13.28 14.94 -4.57
CA THR A 236 14.67 15.00 -5.06
C THR A 236 14.83 14.40 -6.46
N GLY A 237 13.85 13.64 -6.93
CA GLY A 237 13.94 12.84 -8.15
C GLY A 237 14.77 11.57 -8.02
N ALA A 238 15.36 11.27 -6.85
CA ALA A 238 16.10 10.03 -6.62
C ALA A 238 15.22 8.80 -6.87
N ILE A 239 15.79 7.73 -7.45
CA ILE A 239 15.04 6.52 -7.77
C ILE A 239 15.66 5.36 -7.01
N ILE A 240 14.87 4.71 -6.15
CA ILE A 240 15.32 3.56 -5.36
C ILE A 240 15.45 2.33 -6.27
N ALA A 241 16.42 1.45 -6.00
CA ALA A 241 16.63 0.25 -6.80
C ALA A 241 15.54 -0.81 -6.59
N ALA A 242 15.00 -0.93 -5.37
CA ALA A 242 13.84 -1.76 -5.04
C ALA A 242 13.13 -1.26 -3.77
N SER A 243 11.92 -1.77 -3.55
CA SER A 243 11.07 -1.42 -2.40
C SER A 243 11.64 -1.82 -1.04
N THR A 244 12.48 -2.85 -0.97
CA THR A 244 12.86 -3.54 0.27
C THR A 244 14.37 -3.49 0.54
N THR A 245 14.75 -3.83 1.76
CA THR A 245 16.14 -4.00 2.20
C THR A 245 16.35 -5.40 2.74
N SER A 246 17.60 -5.86 2.80
CA SER A 246 18.02 -7.06 3.55
C SER A 246 17.49 -8.40 3.04
N LEU A 247 16.65 -8.40 1.99
CA LEU A 247 16.25 -9.62 1.29
C LEU A 247 17.37 -10.04 0.30
N PRO A 248 17.72 -11.33 0.23
CA PRO A 248 18.80 -11.78 -0.65
C PRO A 248 18.38 -11.72 -2.12
N GLU A 249 19.31 -11.33 -3.02
CA GLU A 249 19.07 -11.31 -4.48
C GLU A 249 18.62 -12.69 -5.03
N ALA A 250 19.09 -13.76 -4.41
CA ALA A 250 18.77 -15.14 -4.77
C ALA A 250 18.81 -16.05 -3.52
N PRO A 251 18.07 -17.17 -3.49
CA PRO A 251 18.12 -18.12 -2.39
C PRO A 251 19.56 -18.56 -2.06
N GLY A 252 19.96 -18.40 -0.79
CA GLY A 252 21.32 -18.74 -0.31
C GLY A 252 22.42 -17.72 -0.65
N SER A 253 22.07 -16.59 -1.29
CA SER A 253 23.02 -15.49 -1.57
C SER A 253 23.34 -14.68 -0.32
N THR A 254 24.55 -14.12 -0.26
CA THR A 254 24.98 -13.17 0.79
C THR A 254 24.72 -11.71 0.42
N ARG A 255 24.20 -11.43 -0.77
CA ARG A 255 23.89 -10.06 -1.23
C ARG A 255 22.52 -9.64 -0.71
N ASN A 256 22.51 -9.06 0.47
CA ASN A 256 21.33 -8.59 1.21
C ASN A 256 21.38 -7.06 1.43
N TRP A 257 21.73 -6.31 0.38
CA TRP A 257 21.88 -4.86 0.46
C TRP A 257 20.57 -4.14 0.76
N ASP A 258 20.69 -2.86 1.12
CA ASP A 258 19.55 -1.95 1.15
C ASP A 258 19.30 -1.35 -0.24
N TYR A 259 18.33 -1.92 -0.96
CA TYR A 259 17.96 -1.46 -2.30
C TYR A 259 17.01 -0.26 -2.28
N ARG A 260 16.64 0.24 -1.10
CA ARG A 260 15.80 1.44 -0.95
C ARG A 260 16.61 2.73 -1.16
N PHE A 261 17.91 2.62 -1.38
CA PHE A 261 18.77 3.73 -1.77
C PHE A 261 18.89 3.87 -3.29
N CYS A 262 19.29 5.07 -3.70
CA CYS A 262 19.56 5.41 -5.09
C CYS A 262 20.93 4.86 -5.52
N TRP A 263 20.95 3.93 -6.47
CA TRP A 263 22.17 3.41 -7.07
C TRP A 263 22.31 3.97 -8.48
N MET A 264 23.42 4.65 -8.78
CA MET A 264 23.61 5.34 -10.06
C MET A 264 23.36 4.45 -11.29
N ARG A 265 23.79 3.19 -11.21
CA ARG A 265 23.58 2.19 -12.28
C ARG A 265 22.10 1.91 -12.50
N ASP A 266 21.35 1.64 -11.44
CA ASP A 266 19.94 1.31 -11.47
C ASP A 266 19.11 2.52 -11.93
N THR A 267 19.42 3.72 -11.43
CA THR A 267 18.82 4.98 -11.89
C THR A 267 19.08 5.23 -13.38
N TYR A 268 20.29 4.97 -13.86
CA TYR A 268 20.62 5.11 -15.29
C TYR A 268 19.69 4.26 -16.17
N TYR A 269 19.51 2.97 -15.84
CA TYR A 269 18.62 2.09 -16.61
C TYR A 269 17.16 2.54 -16.57
N ILE A 270 16.68 3.01 -15.42
CA ILE A 270 15.29 3.49 -15.27
C ILE A 270 15.06 4.76 -16.09
N LEU A 271 16.01 5.69 -16.08
CA LEU A 271 15.92 6.90 -16.90
C LEU A 271 15.96 6.59 -18.40
N THR A 272 16.79 5.63 -18.83
CA THR A 272 16.78 5.15 -20.22
C THR A 272 15.43 4.54 -20.58
N ALA A 273 14.79 3.80 -19.66
CA ALA A 273 13.47 3.24 -19.90
C ALA A 273 12.37 4.31 -20.08
N PHE A 274 12.49 5.47 -19.42
CA PHE A 274 11.56 6.60 -19.59
C PHE A 274 11.83 7.46 -20.83
N ASN A 275 13.05 7.42 -21.37
CA ASN A 275 13.49 8.25 -22.51
C ASN A 275 13.43 7.50 -23.87
N ASN A 276 12.52 6.53 -24.02
CA ASN A 276 12.32 5.80 -25.28
C ASN A 276 11.54 6.60 -26.32
#